data_AF-A0A2G9HM85-F1
#
_entry.id   AF-A0A2G9HM85-F1
#
_cell.length_a   1.000
_cell.length_b   1.000
_cell.length_c   1.000
_cell.angle_alpha   90.00
_cell.angle_beta   90.00
_cell.angle_gamma   90.00
#
_symmetry.space_group_name_H-M   'P 1'
#
loop_
_entity.id
_entity.type
_entity.pdbx_description
1 polymer ?
#
loop_
_entity_poly.entity_id
_entity_poly.type
_entity_poly.pdbx_seq_one_letter_code
_entity_poly.pdbx_strand_id
1 'polypeptide(L)'
;MIAEALSKVGRKGVVTLEEGKSAENSLYVVEGMQFDRGYISPYFVTDSEKMSVEYENYKLLLVDKEINNARDLINILEYAIRGGYPILIIAEDIEQEALGTLVVIKLRGALKISALKAPGFGERKSQFLDDIAILTGGTVIRDEIGLTLDKADKEVLGHAAKVVLTKDTTTMVMVARRML
;
A
#
# COMPACT_ATOMS: atom_id res chain seq x y z
N MET A 1 -0.20 21.91 20.10
CA MET A 1 -0.54 20.74 19.26
C MET A 1 0.63 20.25 18.42
N ILE A 2 1.19 21.02 17.48
CA ILE A 2 2.32 20.54 16.66
C ILE A 2 3.55 20.16 17.50
N ALA A 3 3.94 21.01 18.45
CA ALA A 3 5.05 20.71 19.38
C ALA A 3 4.78 19.45 20.24
N GLU A 4 3.51 19.23 20.62
CA GLU A 4 3.10 18.05 21.39
C GLU A 4 3.13 16.78 20.53
N ALA A 5 2.68 16.86 19.28
CA ALA A 5 2.78 15.77 18.31
C ALA A 5 4.25 15.38 18.08
N LEU A 6 5.12 16.35 17.80
CA LEU A 6 6.57 16.15 17.63
C LEU A 6 7.22 15.52 18.87
N SER A 7 6.81 15.93 20.06
CA SER A 7 7.30 15.33 21.31
C SER A 7 6.85 13.88 21.50
N LYS A 8 5.65 13.50 21.03
CA LYS A 8 5.10 12.14 21.18
C LYS A 8 5.69 11.16 20.15
N VAL A 9 5.88 11.58 18.90
CA VAL A 9 6.34 10.69 17.82
C VAL A 9 7.87 10.53 17.75
N GLY A 10 8.62 11.45 18.37
CA GLY A 10 10.08 11.40 18.41
C GLY A 10 10.76 11.74 17.06
N ARG A 11 12.09 11.62 17.00
CA ARG A 11 12.89 12.11 15.86
C ARG A 11 12.60 11.48 14.50
N LYS A 12 12.11 10.23 14.48
CA LYS A 12 11.78 9.48 13.26
C LYS A 12 10.27 9.39 13.02
N GLY A 13 9.47 10.05 13.86
CA GLY A 13 8.03 10.01 13.76
C GLY A 13 7.50 10.85 12.61
N VAL A 14 6.45 10.36 11.97
CA VAL A 14 5.75 11.08 10.91
C VAL A 14 4.54 11.78 11.50
N VAL A 15 4.36 13.06 11.17
CA VAL A 15 3.17 13.82 11.55
C VAL A 15 2.36 14.08 10.28
N THR A 16 1.12 13.61 10.28
CA THR A 16 0.15 13.85 9.21
C THR A 16 -0.97 14.72 9.75
N LEU A 17 -1.44 15.68 8.94
CA LEU A 17 -2.59 16.52 9.27
C LEU A 17 -3.80 16.05 8.45
N GLU A 18 -4.92 15.86 9.10
CA GLU A 18 -6.20 15.56 8.46
C GLU A 18 -7.23 16.64 8.81
N GLU A 19 -8.01 17.06 7.82
CA GLU A 19 -9.11 17.99 8.04
C GLU A 19 -10.29 17.25 8.69
N GLY A 20 -10.58 17.59 9.94
CA GLY A 20 -11.69 17.04 10.69
C GLY A 20 -13.03 17.69 10.32
N LYS A 21 -14.14 16.96 10.54
CA LYS A 21 -15.51 17.49 10.39
C LYS A 21 -16.01 18.28 11.62
N SER A 22 -15.23 18.27 12.71
CA SER A 22 -15.55 18.96 13.97
C SER A 22 -14.69 20.21 14.12
N ALA A 23 -15.18 21.19 14.89
CA ALA A 23 -14.41 22.37 15.28
C ALA A 23 -13.35 22.06 16.37
N GLU A 24 -13.38 20.86 16.94
CA GLU A 24 -12.42 20.40 17.94
C GLU A 24 -11.18 19.79 17.29
N ASN A 25 -10.00 20.18 17.77
CA ASN A 25 -8.75 19.60 17.31
C ASN A 25 -8.41 18.36 18.13
N SER A 26 -8.23 17.22 17.48
CA SER A 26 -7.82 15.94 18.09
C SER A 26 -6.41 15.53 17.68
N LEU A 27 -5.67 14.86 18.58
CA LEU A 27 -4.35 14.27 18.31
C LEU A 27 -4.41 12.77 18.53
N TYR A 28 -4.10 11.99 17.49
CA TYR A 28 -4.00 10.53 17.57
C TYR A 28 -2.56 10.08 17.32
N VAL A 29 -2.11 9.09 18.09
CA VAL A 29 -0.86 8.37 17.83
C VAL A 29 -1.25 6.97 17.39
N VAL A 30 -0.84 6.60 16.20
CA VAL A 30 -1.16 5.32 15.55
C VAL A 30 0.10 4.69 15.02
N GLU A 31 0.12 3.36 14.97
CA GLU A 31 1.20 2.64 14.32
C GLU A 31 1.16 2.89 12.80
N GLY A 32 2.32 2.91 12.17
CA GLY A 32 2.46 3.20 10.74
C GLY A 32 3.88 3.04 10.25
N MET A 33 4.06 3.21 8.94
CA MET A 33 5.34 3.14 8.27
C MET A 33 5.40 4.21 7.17
N GLN A 34 6.55 4.85 6.99
CA GLN A 34 6.83 5.69 5.84
C GLN A 34 8.16 5.30 5.21
N PHE A 35 8.21 5.33 3.88
CA PHE A 35 9.43 5.04 3.11
C PHE A 35 9.47 5.79 1.77
N ASP A 36 10.67 5.94 1.21
CA ASP A 36 10.97 6.75 0.02
C ASP A 36 10.76 5.97 -1.29
N ARG A 37 9.52 5.51 -1.49
CA ARG A 37 9.01 4.99 -2.76
C ARG A 37 7.58 5.47 -2.95
N GLY A 38 7.30 6.11 -4.08
CA GLY A 38 5.96 6.54 -4.47
C GLY A 38 5.30 5.65 -5.51
N TYR A 39 4.18 6.10 -6.06
CA TYR A 39 3.46 5.37 -7.11
C TYR A 39 4.35 5.17 -8.36
N ILE A 40 4.22 4.02 -9.00
CA ILE A 40 4.96 3.73 -10.24
C ILE A 40 4.40 4.48 -11.45
N SER A 41 3.14 4.92 -11.38
CA SER A 41 2.45 5.61 -12.47
C SER A 41 1.55 6.74 -11.95
N PRO A 42 1.65 7.97 -12.49
CA PRO A 42 0.78 9.08 -12.11
C PRO A 42 -0.68 8.82 -12.49
N TYR A 43 -0.95 7.85 -13.38
CA TYR A 43 -2.30 7.45 -13.69
C TYR A 43 -3.03 6.83 -12.49
N PHE A 44 -2.35 6.45 -11.41
CA PHE A 44 -3.01 5.99 -10.18
C PHE A 44 -3.53 7.11 -9.28
N VAL A 45 -3.12 8.36 -9.49
CA VAL A 45 -3.53 9.52 -8.68
C VAL A 45 -5.05 9.57 -8.52
N THR A 46 -5.49 9.76 -7.27
CA THR A 46 -6.90 9.91 -6.87
C THR A 46 -7.25 11.34 -6.51
N ASP A 47 -6.27 12.12 -6.03
CA ASP A 47 -6.38 13.56 -5.76
C ASP A 47 -5.41 14.30 -6.70
N SER A 48 -5.96 14.92 -7.75
CA SER A 48 -5.19 15.63 -8.77
C SER A 48 -4.61 16.96 -8.29
N GLU A 49 -5.16 17.55 -7.22
CA GLU A 49 -4.64 18.80 -6.68
C GLU A 49 -3.39 18.53 -5.83
N LYS A 50 -3.46 17.50 -4.99
CA LYS A 50 -2.32 17.07 -4.16
C LYS A 50 -1.32 16.19 -4.91
N MET A 51 -1.67 15.71 -6.10
CA MET A 51 -0.90 14.72 -6.85
C MET A 51 -0.58 13.48 -6.00
N SER A 52 -1.63 12.91 -5.40
CA SER A 52 -1.50 11.78 -4.48
C SER A 52 -2.52 10.67 -4.74
N VAL A 53 -2.18 9.47 -4.29
CA VAL A 53 -3.10 8.35 -4.16
C VAL A 53 -3.46 8.22 -2.68
N GLU A 54 -4.76 8.30 -2.37
CA GLU A 54 -5.26 8.14 -1.01
C GLU A 54 -6.29 7.00 -0.99
N TYR A 55 -6.04 5.98 -0.16
CA TYR A 55 -7.01 4.91 0.11
C TYR A 55 -7.26 4.78 1.60
N GLU A 56 -8.51 4.47 1.94
CA GLU A 56 -8.94 4.05 3.27
C GLU A 56 -9.38 2.59 3.23
N ASN A 57 -9.20 1.87 4.34
CA ASN A 57 -9.60 0.47 4.54
C ASN A 57 -9.22 -0.43 3.36
N TYR A 58 -7.94 -0.41 2.99
CA TYR A 58 -7.44 -1.05 1.77
C TYR A 58 -6.73 -2.38 2.07
N LYS A 59 -6.49 -3.15 1.01
CA LYS A 59 -5.70 -4.39 1.05
C LYS A 59 -4.35 -4.23 0.37
N LEU A 60 -3.37 -5.02 0.79
CA LEU A 60 -2.01 -5.01 0.25
C LEU A 60 -1.64 -6.35 -0.34
N LEU A 61 -1.07 -6.34 -1.55
CA LEU A 61 -0.40 -7.49 -2.14
C LEU A 61 1.11 -7.25 -2.13
N LEU A 62 1.87 -8.19 -1.56
CA LEU A 62 3.32 -8.11 -1.44
C LEU A 62 3.96 -9.21 -2.29
N VAL A 63 4.81 -8.83 -3.25
CA VAL A 63 5.38 -9.77 -4.23
C VAL A 63 6.89 -9.58 -4.30
N ASP A 64 7.65 -10.62 -3.95
CA ASP A 64 9.12 -10.59 -4.00
C ASP A 64 9.66 -11.05 -5.35
N LYS A 65 9.09 -10.54 -6.44
CA LYS A 65 9.54 -10.75 -7.82
C LYS A 65 8.94 -9.69 -8.75
N GLU A 66 9.46 -9.64 -9.97
CA GLU A 66 8.89 -8.83 -11.04
C GLU A 66 7.52 -9.38 -11.50
N ILE A 67 6.55 -8.48 -11.65
CA ILE A 67 5.24 -8.80 -12.22
C ILE A 67 5.29 -8.46 -13.71
N ASN A 68 5.43 -9.51 -14.52
CA ASN A 68 5.54 -9.38 -15.97
C ASN A 68 4.17 -9.24 -16.64
N ASN A 69 3.22 -10.10 -16.25
CA ASN A 69 1.91 -10.24 -16.89
C ASN A 69 0.76 -10.05 -15.91
N ALA A 70 -0.29 -9.33 -16.32
CA ALA A 70 -1.47 -9.12 -15.48
C ALA A 70 -2.33 -10.37 -15.26
N ARG A 71 -2.19 -11.42 -16.09
CA ARG A 71 -2.89 -12.70 -15.92
C ARG A 71 -2.53 -13.38 -14.61
N ASP A 72 -1.30 -13.24 -14.13
CA ASP A 72 -0.87 -13.80 -12.85
C ASP A 72 -1.60 -13.15 -11.68
N LEU A 73 -2.13 -11.93 -11.87
CA LEU A 73 -2.89 -11.18 -10.86
C LEU A 73 -4.39 -11.47 -10.90
N ILE A 74 -4.90 -12.28 -11.83
CA ILE A 74 -6.34 -12.37 -12.10
C ILE A 74 -7.16 -12.73 -10.85
N ASN A 75 -6.70 -13.71 -10.07
CA ASN A 75 -7.38 -14.15 -8.84
C ASN A 75 -7.45 -13.01 -7.83
N ILE A 76 -6.33 -12.33 -7.58
CA ILE A 76 -6.25 -11.21 -6.63
C ILE A 76 -7.14 -10.04 -7.08
N LEU A 77 -7.15 -9.72 -8.38
CA LEU A 77 -7.97 -8.65 -8.93
C LEU A 77 -9.46 -8.97 -8.81
N GLU A 78 -9.87 -10.21 -9.09
CA GLU A 78 -11.25 -10.66 -8.92
C GLU A 78 -11.70 -10.57 -7.46
N TYR A 79 -10.85 -10.97 -6.51
CA TYR A 79 -11.15 -10.80 -5.08
C TYR A 79 -11.32 -9.35 -4.67
N ALA A 80 -10.44 -8.47 -5.16
CA ALA A 80 -10.53 -7.04 -4.85
C ALA A 80 -11.80 -6.40 -5.44
N ILE A 81 -12.16 -6.75 -6.67
CA ILE A 81 -13.39 -6.28 -7.32
C ILE A 81 -14.62 -6.78 -6.55
N ARG A 82 -14.69 -8.08 -6.25
CA ARG A 82 -15.81 -8.68 -5.51
C ARG A 82 -15.93 -8.14 -4.09
N GLY A 83 -14.81 -7.88 -3.44
CA GLY A 83 -14.75 -7.34 -2.08
C GLY A 83 -15.04 -5.85 -2.00
N GLY A 84 -15.00 -5.12 -3.13
CA GLY A 84 -15.27 -3.68 -3.18
C GLY A 84 -14.25 -2.83 -2.41
N TYR A 85 -13.05 -3.34 -2.15
CA TYR A 85 -12.01 -2.64 -1.42
C TYR A 85 -10.89 -2.14 -2.36
N PRO A 86 -10.24 -0.99 -2.06
CA PRO A 86 -9.03 -0.59 -2.75
C PRO A 86 -7.89 -1.58 -2.50
N ILE A 87 -7.00 -1.72 -3.47
CA ILE A 87 -5.82 -2.58 -3.35
C ILE A 87 -4.53 -1.84 -3.73
N LEU A 88 -3.50 -2.04 -2.93
CA LEU A 88 -2.14 -1.57 -3.17
C LEU A 88 -1.24 -2.75 -3.50
N ILE A 89 -0.54 -2.70 -4.63
CA ILE A 89 0.45 -3.72 -5.01
C ILE A 89 1.86 -3.20 -4.76
N ILE A 90 2.65 -3.95 -4.02
CA ILE A 90 4.08 -3.70 -3.78
C ILE A 90 4.86 -4.90 -4.31
N ALA A 91 5.65 -4.67 -5.35
CA ALA A 91 6.43 -5.72 -6.02
C ALA A 91 7.87 -5.28 -6.26
N GLU A 92 8.80 -6.19 -6.55
CA GLU A 92 10.16 -5.81 -6.97
C GLU A 92 10.14 -4.86 -8.17
N ASP A 93 9.42 -5.27 -9.21
CA ASP A 93 9.09 -4.44 -10.35
C ASP A 93 7.73 -4.82 -10.94
N ILE A 94 7.17 -3.93 -11.76
CA ILE A 94 5.95 -4.18 -12.53
C ILE A 94 6.22 -3.73 -13.95
N GLU A 95 6.30 -4.71 -14.84
CA GLU A 95 6.63 -4.46 -16.24
C GLU A 95 5.50 -3.75 -16.98
N GLN A 96 5.86 -3.13 -18.10
CA GLN A 96 4.97 -2.26 -18.86
C GLN A 96 3.65 -2.92 -19.30
N GLU A 97 3.67 -4.22 -19.59
CA GLU A 97 2.48 -4.98 -19.97
C GLU A 97 1.50 -5.12 -18.79
N ALA A 98 1.98 -5.59 -17.65
CA ALA A 98 1.19 -5.65 -16.42
C ALA A 98 0.72 -4.25 -16.00
N LEU A 99 1.63 -3.28 -15.95
CA LEU A 99 1.33 -1.90 -15.54
C LEU A 99 0.25 -1.26 -16.43
N GLY A 100 0.35 -1.42 -17.75
CA GLY A 100 -0.64 -0.91 -18.70
C GLY A 100 -2.03 -1.47 -18.41
N THR A 101 -2.13 -2.76 -18.09
CA THR A 101 -3.38 -3.41 -17.72
C THR A 101 -3.95 -2.85 -16.41
N LEU A 102 -3.12 -2.71 -15.37
CA LEU A 102 -3.54 -2.14 -14.08
C LEU A 102 -4.03 -0.69 -14.23
N VAL A 103 -3.35 0.11 -15.04
CA VAL A 103 -3.76 1.49 -15.35
C VAL A 103 -5.12 1.50 -16.07
N VAL A 104 -5.34 0.64 -17.06
CA VAL A 104 -6.62 0.54 -17.76
C VAL A 104 -7.75 0.15 -16.81
N ILE A 105 -7.50 -0.81 -15.90
CA ILE A 105 -8.47 -1.21 -14.87
C ILE A 105 -8.86 -0.02 -13.99
N LYS A 106 -7.87 0.76 -13.51
CA LYS A 106 -8.11 1.99 -12.73
C LYS A 106 -8.92 3.01 -13.52
N LEU A 107 -8.53 3.31 -14.75
CA LEU A 107 -9.16 4.34 -15.59
C LEU A 107 -10.61 3.99 -15.96
N ARG A 108 -10.93 2.69 -16.09
CA ARG A 108 -12.30 2.22 -16.29
C ARG A 108 -13.16 2.29 -15.01
N GLY A 109 -12.56 2.60 -13.86
CA GLY A 109 -13.25 2.66 -12.57
C GLY A 109 -13.68 1.29 -12.02
N ALA A 110 -13.19 0.19 -12.61
CA ALA A 110 -13.57 -1.16 -12.19
C ALA A 110 -13.00 -1.55 -10.82
N LEU A 111 -11.83 -1.01 -10.48
CA LEU A 111 -11.16 -1.25 -9.21
C LEU A 111 -10.33 -0.02 -8.82
N LYS A 112 -10.36 0.36 -7.54
CA LYS A 112 -9.41 1.32 -6.97
C LYS A 112 -8.10 0.58 -6.74
N ILE A 113 -7.14 0.78 -7.63
CA ILE A 113 -5.85 0.08 -7.61
C ILE A 113 -4.70 1.05 -7.82
N SER A 114 -3.62 0.85 -7.07
CA SER A 114 -2.35 1.51 -7.29
C SER A 114 -1.19 0.55 -7.03
N ALA A 115 -0.01 0.93 -7.50
CA ALA A 115 1.17 0.12 -7.33
C ALA A 115 2.44 0.94 -7.15
N LEU A 116 3.42 0.35 -6.47
CA LEU A 116 4.77 0.88 -6.30
C LEU A 116 5.81 -0.25 -6.33
N LYS A 117 7.07 0.13 -6.55
CA LYS A 117 8.20 -0.78 -6.39
C LYS A 117 8.57 -0.91 -4.92
N ALA A 118 8.92 -2.11 -4.48
CA ALA A 118 9.37 -2.39 -3.13
C ALA A 118 10.60 -1.51 -2.78
N PRO A 119 10.69 -1.02 -1.53
CA PRO A 119 11.86 -0.29 -1.08
C PRO A 119 13.06 -1.23 -0.91
N GLY A 120 14.26 -0.70 -1.11
CA GLY A 120 15.50 -1.49 -1.06
C GLY A 120 15.78 -2.28 -2.34
N PHE A 121 16.82 -3.11 -2.29
CA PHE A 121 17.27 -4.00 -3.38
C PHE A 121 17.85 -5.29 -2.79
N GLY A 122 17.81 -6.39 -3.54
CA GLY A 122 18.33 -7.70 -3.09
C GLY A 122 17.72 -8.14 -1.76
N GLU A 123 18.54 -8.66 -0.84
CA GLU A 123 18.08 -9.14 0.46
C GLU A 123 17.38 -8.06 1.31
N ARG A 124 17.81 -6.79 1.20
CA ARG A 124 17.15 -5.69 1.92
C ARG A 124 15.71 -5.48 1.47
N LYS A 125 15.43 -5.64 0.17
CA LYS A 125 14.06 -5.58 -0.38
C LYS A 125 13.20 -6.66 0.24
N SER A 126 13.69 -7.89 0.30
CA SER A 126 12.97 -9.02 0.91
C SER A 126 12.67 -8.77 2.39
N GLN A 127 13.65 -8.28 3.16
CA GLN A 127 13.47 -7.89 4.56
C GLN A 127 12.43 -6.77 4.72
N PHE A 128 12.45 -5.76 3.85
CA PHE A 128 11.46 -4.69 3.85
C PHE A 128 10.04 -5.20 3.58
N LEU A 129 9.89 -6.13 2.62
CA LEU A 129 8.59 -6.76 2.34
C LEU A 129 8.10 -7.58 3.53
N ASP A 130 9.00 -8.28 4.24
CA ASP A 130 8.65 -9.02 5.44
C ASP A 130 8.20 -8.10 6.57
N ASP A 131 8.86 -6.95 6.77
CA ASP A 131 8.44 -5.95 7.76
C ASP A 131 7.03 -5.42 7.45
N ILE A 132 6.74 -5.11 6.17
CA ILE A 132 5.41 -4.67 5.74
C ILE A 132 4.39 -5.79 5.94
N ALA A 133 4.75 -7.04 5.65
CA ALA A 133 3.89 -8.21 5.83
C ALA A 133 3.51 -8.39 7.29
N ILE A 134 4.49 -8.35 8.21
CA ILE A 134 4.27 -8.44 9.65
C ILE A 134 3.38 -7.30 10.15
N LEU A 135 3.66 -6.07 9.70
CA LEU A 135 2.90 -4.89 10.11
C LEU A 135 1.43 -5.00 9.68
N THR A 136 1.19 -5.46 8.45
CA THR A 136 -0.15 -5.52 7.82
C THR A 136 -0.89 -6.83 8.00
N GLY A 137 -0.24 -7.85 8.57
CA GLY A 137 -0.76 -9.22 8.64
C GLY A 137 -0.89 -9.90 7.27
N GLY A 138 -0.18 -9.42 6.25
CA GLY A 138 -0.14 -10.03 4.92
C GLY A 138 0.92 -11.14 4.83
N THR A 139 0.96 -11.81 3.68
CA THR A 139 2.00 -12.79 3.34
C THR A 139 2.72 -12.35 2.07
N VAL A 140 4.05 -12.40 2.07
CA VAL A 140 4.86 -12.10 0.88
C VAL A 140 4.83 -13.28 -0.08
N ILE A 141 4.45 -13.03 -1.33
CA ILE A 141 4.46 -14.03 -2.40
C ILE A 141 5.91 -14.23 -2.86
N ARG A 142 6.40 -15.48 -2.71
CA ARG A 142 7.72 -15.91 -3.17
C ARG A 142 7.62 -17.27 -3.84
N ASP A 143 8.09 -17.37 -5.08
CA ASP A 143 8.11 -18.64 -5.80
C ASP A 143 9.04 -19.66 -5.11
N GLU A 144 10.10 -19.19 -4.45
CA GLU A 144 11.10 -20.01 -3.72
C GLU A 144 10.50 -20.87 -2.60
N ILE A 145 9.38 -20.44 -2.01
CA ILE A 145 8.66 -21.17 -0.95
C ILE A 145 7.39 -21.87 -1.47
N GLY A 146 7.20 -21.90 -2.80
CA GLY A 146 6.07 -22.56 -3.46
C GLY A 146 4.78 -21.74 -3.49
N LEU A 147 4.80 -20.47 -3.09
CA LEU A 147 3.66 -19.56 -3.15
C LEU A 147 3.74 -18.71 -4.42
N THR A 148 3.09 -19.16 -5.49
CA THR A 148 3.10 -18.48 -6.79
C THR A 148 1.95 -17.47 -6.91
N LEU A 149 2.20 -16.37 -7.62
CA LEU A 149 1.25 -15.25 -7.77
C LEU A 149 -0.07 -15.68 -8.42
N ASP A 150 0.00 -16.52 -9.45
CA ASP A 150 -1.15 -17.06 -10.19
C ASP A 150 -2.07 -17.95 -9.35
N LYS A 151 -1.58 -18.45 -8.21
CA LYS A 151 -2.34 -19.30 -7.27
C LYS A 151 -2.63 -18.61 -5.94
N ALA A 152 -2.23 -17.35 -5.81
CA ALA A 152 -2.43 -16.60 -4.59
C ALA A 152 -3.93 -16.32 -4.36
N ASP A 153 -4.37 -16.51 -3.11
CA ASP A 153 -5.73 -16.29 -2.67
C ASP A 153 -5.79 -15.05 -1.74
N LYS A 154 -6.99 -14.57 -1.41
CA LYS A 154 -7.21 -13.38 -0.58
C LYS A 154 -6.54 -13.45 0.80
N GLU A 155 -6.24 -14.65 1.29
CA GLU A 155 -5.59 -14.91 2.59
C GLU A 155 -4.16 -14.33 2.64
N VAL A 156 -3.51 -14.13 1.50
CA VAL A 156 -2.18 -13.50 1.47
C VAL A 156 -2.24 -11.98 1.63
N LEU A 157 -3.42 -11.37 1.48
CA LEU A 157 -3.56 -9.92 1.44
C LEU A 157 -3.43 -9.30 2.83
N GLY A 158 -2.51 -8.35 2.95
CA GLY A 158 -2.38 -7.51 4.14
C GLY A 158 -3.52 -6.49 4.22
N HIS A 159 -3.66 -5.85 5.38
CA HIS A 159 -4.67 -4.81 5.62
C HIS A 159 -4.09 -3.63 6.40
N ALA A 160 -4.52 -2.42 6.04
CA ALA A 160 -4.20 -1.19 6.75
C ALA A 160 -5.35 -0.18 6.66
N ALA A 161 -5.33 0.80 7.57
CA ALA A 161 -6.41 1.77 7.71
C ALA A 161 -6.36 2.84 6.61
N LYS A 162 -5.17 3.38 6.34
CA LYS A 162 -4.99 4.43 5.34
C LYS A 162 -3.62 4.34 4.68
N VAL A 163 -3.55 4.71 3.41
CA VAL A 163 -2.29 4.95 2.72
C VAL A 163 -2.36 6.25 1.92
N VAL A 164 -1.24 6.96 1.91
CA VAL A 164 -0.99 8.10 1.05
C VAL A 164 0.28 7.84 0.25
N LEU A 165 0.17 7.80 -1.08
CA LEU A 165 1.30 7.75 -1.98
C LEU A 165 1.45 9.08 -2.68
N THR A 166 2.67 9.61 -2.68
CA THR A 166 3.09 10.70 -3.58
C THR A 166 3.95 10.10 -4.70
N LYS A 167 4.57 10.95 -5.52
CA LYS A 167 5.56 10.52 -6.51
C LYS A 167 6.77 9.84 -5.86
N ASP A 168 7.16 10.28 -4.67
CA ASP A 168 8.45 9.93 -4.07
C ASP A 168 8.32 9.15 -2.75
N THR A 169 7.17 9.23 -2.08
CA THR A 169 6.97 8.66 -0.74
C THR A 169 5.67 7.85 -0.64
N THR A 170 5.67 6.87 0.26
CA THR A 170 4.47 6.17 0.70
C THR A 170 4.39 6.23 2.21
N THR A 171 3.22 6.61 2.73
CA THR A 171 2.92 6.64 4.16
C THR A 171 1.73 5.74 4.42
N MET A 172 1.92 4.71 5.25
CA MET A 172 0.92 3.74 5.66
C MET A 172 0.55 3.95 7.12
N VAL A 173 -0.75 3.97 7.40
CA VAL A 173 -1.32 4.07 8.74
C VAL A 173 -2.08 2.80 9.05
N MET A 174 -1.76 2.19 10.19
CA MET A 174 -2.33 0.92 10.60
C MET A 174 -3.68 1.10 11.29
N VAL A 175 -4.48 0.04 11.29
CA VAL A 175 -5.72 0.01 12.07
C VAL A 175 -5.35 0.12 13.54
N ALA A 176 -5.96 1.10 14.23
CA ALA A 176 -5.73 1.29 15.65
C ALA A 176 -6.07 -0.01 16.40
N ARG A 177 -5.06 -0.66 16.99
CA ARG A 177 -5.28 -1.76 17.91
C ARG A 177 -5.78 -1.18 19.22
N ARG A 178 -6.92 -1.66 19.69
CA ARG A 178 -7.39 -1.35 21.05
C ARG A 178 -6.41 -2.02 22.01
N MET A 179 -5.45 -1.25 22.55
CA MET A 179 -4.58 -1.73 23.62
C MET A 179 -5.47 -2.02 24.84
N LEU A 180 -5.46 -3.27 25.30
CA LEU A 180 -6.03 -3.67 26.59
C LEU A 180 -5.11 -3.23 27.72
#